data_AF-A0A382UF14-F1
#
_entry.id   AF-A0A382UF14-F1
#
_cell.length_a   1.000
_cell.length_b   1.000
_cell.length_c   1.000
_cell.angle_alpha   90.00
_cell.angle_beta   90.00
_cell.angle_gamma   90.00
#
_symmetry.space_group_name_H-M   'P 1'
#
loop_
_entity.id
_entity.type
_entity.pdbx_description
1 polymer ?
#
loop_
_entity_poly.entity_id
_entity_poly.type
_entity_poly.pdbx_seq_one_letter_code
_entity_poly.pdbx_strand_id
1 'polypeptide(L)'
;VKNYSVDRQNYRIFKTDNTPDSPYVHFFWGKFDFRMSFEVYSDSSSEMNSTLLFSGQGKKYKTGTLELLHHHQWYQFIKPTGHGLVLEETLWEKGEEKHYVEFPRDLSRICRDICAEELGFKPIIPAANS
;
A
#
# COMPACT_ATOMS: atom_id res chain seq x y z
N VAL A 1 0.32 12.77 -14.41
CA VAL A 1 -0.51 11.64 -13.96
C VAL A 1 0.06 10.38 -14.58
N LYS A 2 0.55 9.45 -13.77
CA LYS A 2 1.14 8.18 -14.23
C LYS A 2 0.12 7.06 -14.07
N ASN A 3 0.08 6.13 -15.02
CA ASN A 3 -0.84 5.00 -15.01
C ASN A 3 -0.08 3.70 -14.79
N TYR A 4 -0.64 2.84 -13.95
CA TYR A 4 -0.17 1.48 -13.69
C TYR A 4 -1.28 0.51 -14.07
N SER A 5 -0.93 -0.53 -14.83
CA SER A 5 -1.87 -1.56 -15.25
C SER A 5 -1.41 -2.92 -14.72
N VAL A 6 -2.18 -3.49 -13.79
CA VAL A 6 -1.89 -4.78 -13.13
C VAL A 6 -3.15 -5.63 -13.22
N ASP A 7 -3.06 -6.85 -13.73
CA ASP A 7 -4.21 -7.79 -13.86
C ASP A 7 -5.47 -7.17 -14.49
N ARG A 8 -5.26 -6.36 -15.54
CA ARG A 8 -6.31 -5.61 -16.27
C ARG A 8 -7.02 -4.54 -15.43
N GLN A 9 -6.50 -4.23 -14.24
CA GLN A 9 -6.91 -3.11 -13.41
C GLN A 9 -5.99 -1.91 -13.64
N ASN A 10 -6.56 -0.71 -13.66
CA ASN A 10 -5.81 0.51 -13.92
C ASN A 10 -5.81 1.39 -12.68
N TYR A 11 -4.61 1.73 -12.22
CA TYR A 11 -4.35 2.61 -11.09
C TYR A 11 -3.70 3.90 -11.59
N ARG A 12 -4.13 5.04 -11.06
CA ARG A 12 -3.63 6.36 -11.50
C ARG A 12 -3.03 7.13 -10.35
N ILE A 13 -1.76 7.45 -10.43
CA ILE A 13 -1.08 8.31 -9.45
C ILE A 13 -1.36 9.77 -9.77
N PHE A 14 -1.81 10.52 -8.77
CA PHE A 14 -2.07 11.96 -8.91
C PHE A 14 -1.32 12.85 -7.92
N LYS A 15 -0.80 12.30 -6.82
CA LYS A 15 0.07 13.04 -5.90
C LYS A 15 1.07 12.10 -5.24
N THR A 16 2.31 12.56 -5.14
CA THR A 16 3.40 11.86 -4.45
C THR A 16 4.07 12.84 -3.50
N ASP A 17 4.38 12.39 -2.30
CA ASP A 17 5.19 13.11 -1.32
C ASP A 17 6.38 12.25 -0.96
N ASN A 18 7.57 12.78 -1.25
CA ASN A 18 8.84 12.09 -1.09
C ASN A 18 9.56 12.51 0.20
N THR A 19 8.84 13.06 1.18
CA THR A 19 9.41 13.42 2.49
C THR A 19 10.11 12.20 3.09
N PRO A 20 11.44 12.25 3.36
CA PRO A 20 12.22 11.05 3.64
C PRO A 20 11.81 10.26 4.89
N ASP A 21 11.07 10.85 5.82
CA ASP A 21 10.66 10.20 7.07
C ASP A 21 9.23 9.64 7.01
N SER A 22 8.41 10.12 6.07
CA SER A 22 7.00 9.76 5.94
C SER A 22 6.49 9.88 4.49
N PRO A 23 7.12 9.20 3.52
CA PRO A 23 6.69 9.31 2.14
C PRO A 23 5.31 8.67 1.93
N TYR A 24 4.52 9.26 1.03
CA TYR A 24 3.20 8.73 0.68
C TYR A 24 2.84 8.98 -0.78
N VAL A 25 1.92 8.17 -1.28
CA VAL A 25 1.40 8.24 -2.64
C VAL A 25 -0.12 8.26 -2.58
N HIS A 26 -0.75 9.22 -3.26
CA HIS A 26 -2.18 9.19 -3.55
C HIS A 26 -2.45 8.73 -4.97
N PHE A 27 -3.43 7.86 -5.09
CA PHE A 27 -3.80 7.23 -6.35
C PHE A 27 -5.28 6.87 -6.40
N PHE A 28 -5.80 6.65 -7.60
CA PHE A 28 -7.17 6.19 -7.81
C PHE A 28 -7.20 4.81 -8.45
N TRP A 29 -8.20 4.01 -8.08
CA TRP A 29 -8.67 2.87 -8.86
C TRP A 29 -10.18 3.02 -9.07
N GLY A 30 -10.63 3.03 -10.32
CA GLY A 30 -12.02 3.32 -10.67
C GLY A 30 -12.46 4.69 -10.13
N LYS A 31 -13.33 4.68 -9.11
CA LYS A 31 -13.88 5.86 -8.41
C LYS A 31 -13.36 6.03 -6.98
N PHE A 32 -12.41 5.20 -6.57
CA PHE A 32 -11.95 5.11 -5.18
C PHE A 32 -10.58 5.77 -5.04
N ASP A 33 -10.45 6.56 -3.99
CA ASP A 33 -9.27 7.36 -3.72
C ASP A 33 -8.48 6.68 -2.61
N PHE A 34 -7.22 6.42 -2.88
CA PHE A 34 -6.33 5.76 -1.94
C PHE A 34 -5.17 6.64 -1.55
N ARG A 35 -4.64 6.35 -0.37
CA ARG A 35 -3.33 6.83 0.10
C ARG A 35 -2.55 5.64 0.62
N MET A 36 -1.31 5.49 0.16
CA MET A 36 -0.36 4.53 0.71
C MET A 36 0.81 5.28 1.34
N SER A 37 1.13 4.98 2.59
CA SER A 37 2.28 5.55 3.29
C SER A 37 3.39 4.51 3.46
N PHE A 38 4.62 5.01 3.64
CA PHE A 38 5.79 4.23 3.97
C PHE A 38 6.48 4.87 5.18
N GLU A 39 7.17 4.04 5.95
CA GLU A 39 7.81 4.45 7.19
C GLU A 39 9.27 4.03 7.16
N VAL A 40 10.16 4.86 7.73
CA VAL A 40 11.57 4.50 7.88
C VAL A 40 11.68 3.30 8.83
N TYR A 41 12.36 2.27 8.37
CA TYR A 41 12.66 1.08 9.17
C TYR A 41 13.98 1.27 9.92
N SER A 42 13.95 1.13 11.24
CA SER A 42 15.15 1.04 12.09
C SER A 42 15.33 -0.38 12.62
N ASP A 43 16.58 -0.88 12.56
CA ASP A 43 16.96 -2.25 12.97
C ASP A 43 16.74 -2.49 14.49
N SER A 44 16.32 -1.48 15.26
CA SER A 44 15.92 -1.60 16.67
C SER A 44 14.50 -2.15 16.87
N SER A 45 13.72 -2.30 15.79
CA SER A 45 12.39 -2.89 15.85
C SER A 45 12.48 -4.42 15.78
N SER A 46 12.08 -5.09 16.85
CA SER A 46 12.07 -6.56 16.98
C SER A 46 11.06 -7.27 16.05
N GLU A 47 10.52 -6.58 15.05
CA GLU A 47 9.61 -7.13 14.03
C GLU A 47 10.43 -7.73 12.88
N MET A 48 11.19 -8.79 13.15
CA MET A 48 11.88 -9.56 12.12
C MET A 48 11.14 -10.89 11.92
N ASN A 49 10.50 -11.05 10.76
CA ASN A 49 10.76 -12.17 9.84
C ASN A 49 9.83 -12.21 8.60
N SER A 50 8.81 -11.35 8.46
CA SER A 50 7.91 -11.39 7.28
C SER A 50 7.64 -10.05 6.58
N THR A 51 8.10 -8.92 7.14
CA THR A 51 7.85 -7.60 6.54
C THR A 51 8.74 -7.39 5.33
N LEU A 52 8.14 -7.25 4.14
CA LEU A 52 8.87 -6.83 2.95
C LEU A 52 9.43 -5.43 3.17
N LEU A 53 10.76 -5.31 3.11
CA LEU A 53 11.46 -4.04 3.20
C LEU A 53 11.82 -3.51 1.83
N PHE A 54 11.99 -2.19 1.75
CA PHE A 54 12.42 -1.49 0.57
C PHE A 54 13.63 -0.62 0.86
N SER A 55 14.50 -0.45 -0.14
CA SER A 55 15.59 0.51 -0.13
C SER A 55 15.22 1.72 -0.98
N GLY A 56 15.47 2.92 -0.49
CA GLY A 56 15.19 4.17 -1.20
C GLY A 56 15.84 5.35 -0.47
N GLN A 57 16.19 6.42 -1.17
CA GLN A 57 16.67 7.66 -0.55
C GLN A 57 17.78 7.49 0.54
N GLY A 58 18.63 6.47 0.42
CA GLY A 58 19.67 6.15 1.42
C GLY A 58 19.17 5.51 2.73
N LYS A 59 17.88 5.16 2.84
CA LYS A 59 17.25 4.54 4.00
C LYS A 59 16.58 3.20 3.63
N LYS A 60 16.19 2.45 4.66
CA LYS A 60 15.28 1.31 4.55
C LYS A 60 13.87 1.77 4.90
N TYR A 61 12.87 1.31 4.15
CA TYR A 61 11.46 1.61 4.38
C TYR A 61 10.67 0.32 4.56
N LYS A 62 9.66 0.36 5.41
CA LYS A 62 8.58 -0.61 5.46
C LYS A 62 7.29 0.03 4.93
N THR A 63 6.34 -0.82 4.56
CA THR A 63 4.98 -0.36 4.27
C THR A 63 4.34 0.19 5.54
N GLY A 64 3.75 1.37 5.46
CA GLY A 64 2.92 1.96 6.52
C GLY A 64 1.46 1.55 6.33
N THR A 65 0.58 2.53 6.26
CA THR A 65 -0.86 2.35 6.08
C THR A 65 -1.27 2.37 4.61
N LEU A 66 -2.23 1.51 4.25
CA LEU A 66 -3.07 1.68 3.07
C LEU A 66 -4.40 2.26 3.52
N GLU A 67 -4.84 3.36 2.93
CA GLU A 67 -6.05 4.07 3.31
C GLU A 67 -6.98 4.31 2.12
N LEU A 68 -8.28 4.27 2.37
CA LEU A 68 -9.35 4.52 1.42
C LEU A 68 -10.13 5.77 1.86
N LEU A 69 -10.37 6.70 0.95
CA LEU A 69 -11.26 7.83 1.19
C LEU A 69 -12.71 7.39 0.98
N HIS A 70 -13.51 7.44 2.04
CA HIS A 70 -14.94 7.19 2.01
C HIS A 70 -15.66 8.30 2.79
N HIS A 71 -16.66 8.94 2.18
CA HIS A 71 -17.41 10.07 2.78
C HIS A 71 -16.51 11.17 3.39
N HIS A 72 -15.46 11.59 2.67
CA HIS A 72 -14.47 12.59 3.09
C HIS A 72 -13.64 12.19 4.32
N GLN A 73 -13.57 10.89 4.63
CA GLN A 73 -12.83 10.34 5.75
C GLN A 73 -11.93 9.20 5.29
N TRP A 74 -10.72 9.12 5.87
CA TRP A 74 -9.76 8.06 5.56
C TRP A 74 -9.99 6.86 6.48
N TYR A 75 -10.25 5.70 5.89
CA TYR A 75 -10.31 4.42 6.57
C TYR A 75 -9.05 3.63 6.26
N GLN A 76 -8.47 2.96 7.25
CA GLN A 76 -7.28 2.13 7.10
C GLN A 76 -7.66 0.71 6.70
N PHE A 77 -6.93 0.14 5.73
CA PHE A 77 -7.08 -1.25 5.31
C PHE A 77 -6.70 -2.19 6.46
N ILE A 78 -7.58 -3.15 6.76
CA ILE A 78 -7.32 -4.16 7.78
C ILE A 78 -6.98 -5.50 7.15
N LYS A 79 -7.90 -6.05 6.35
CA LYS A 79 -7.75 -7.37 5.71
C LYS A 79 -8.83 -7.65 4.67
N PRO A 80 -8.63 -8.63 3.78
CA PRO A 80 -9.72 -9.29 3.08
C PRO A 80 -10.66 -10.02 4.08
N THR A 81 -11.95 -10.00 3.80
CA THR A 81 -13.00 -10.68 4.58
C THR A 81 -13.77 -11.72 3.78
N GLY A 82 -13.73 -11.65 2.45
CA GLY A 82 -14.35 -12.63 1.56
C GLY A 82 -13.54 -12.81 0.29
N HIS A 83 -13.38 -14.06 -0.15
CA HIS A 83 -12.62 -14.40 -1.35
C HIS A 83 -13.56 -14.68 -2.52
N GLY A 84 -13.55 -13.81 -3.53
CA GLY A 84 -14.14 -14.07 -4.83
C GLY A 84 -13.08 -14.43 -5.87
N LEU A 85 -13.52 -14.85 -7.06
CA LEU A 85 -12.61 -15.25 -8.14
C LEU A 85 -11.84 -14.07 -8.76
N VAL A 86 -12.44 -12.87 -8.73
CA VAL A 86 -11.88 -11.65 -9.35
C VAL A 86 -11.79 -10.51 -8.35
N LEU A 87 -12.80 -10.38 -7.49
CA LEU A 87 -12.87 -9.40 -6.42
C LEU A 87 -12.78 -10.09 -5.06
N GLU A 88 -12.25 -9.36 -4.09
CA GLU A 88 -12.23 -9.69 -2.67
C GLU A 88 -12.99 -8.62 -1.90
N GLU A 89 -13.88 -9.05 -1.00
CA GLU A 89 -14.43 -8.15 0.00
C GLU A 89 -13.30 -7.80 0.99
N THR A 90 -13.19 -6.53 1.34
CA THR A 90 -12.14 -6.01 2.21
C THR A 90 -12.74 -5.19 3.34
N LEU A 91 -12.14 -5.28 4.52
CA LEU A 91 -12.49 -4.50 5.70
C LEU A 91 -11.54 -3.31 5.86
N TRP A 92 -12.15 -2.15 6.11
CA TRP A 92 -11.49 -0.89 6.39
C TRP A 92 -12.05 -0.29 7.68
N GLU A 93 -11.20 0.35 8.49
CA GLU A 93 -11.60 0.88 9.79
C GLU A 93 -11.17 2.34 10.00
N LYS A 94 -12.00 3.08 10.74
CA LYS A 94 -11.71 4.42 11.23
C LYS A 94 -12.26 4.54 12.65
N GLY A 95 -11.38 4.40 13.65
CA GLY A 95 -11.82 4.26 15.04
C GLY A 95 -12.68 3.00 15.19
N GLU A 96 -13.91 3.14 15.68
CA GLU A 96 -14.86 2.03 15.82
C GLU A 96 -15.69 1.78 14.54
N GLU A 97 -15.61 2.67 13.55
CA GLU A 97 -16.37 2.57 12.31
C GLU A 97 -15.74 1.53 11.36
N LYS A 98 -16.57 0.68 10.76
CA LYS A 98 -16.17 -0.35 9.79
C LYS A 98 -16.79 -0.09 8.43
N HIS A 99 -16.01 -0.27 7.38
CA HIS A 99 -16.43 -0.18 5.99
C HIS A 99 -16.01 -1.43 5.23
N TYR A 100 -16.98 -2.08 4.58
CA TYR A 100 -16.78 -3.27 3.75
C TYR A 100 -17.01 -2.92 2.29
N VAL A 101 -16.06 -3.28 1.44
CA VAL A 101 -16.10 -2.96 0.01
C VAL A 101 -15.29 -3.97 -0.79
N GLU A 102 -15.75 -4.26 -2.01
CA GLU A 102 -15.08 -5.18 -2.93
C GLU A 102 -14.03 -4.47 -3.78
N PHE A 103 -12.85 -5.06 -3.83
CA PHE A 103 -11.72 -4.60 -4.64
C PHE A 103 -11.08 -5.76 -5.42
N PRO A 104 -10.25 -5.48 -6.44
CA PRO A 104 -9.44 -6.52 -7.06
C PRO A 104 -8.62 -7.29 -6.03
N ARG A 105 -8.45 -8.59 -6.27
CA ARG A 105 -7.62 -9.45 -5.41
C ARG A 105 -6.22 -8.90 -5.21
N ASP A 106 -5.61 -9.27 -4.08
CA ASP A 106 -4.25 -8.86 -3.71
C ASP A 106 -4.07 -7.33 -3.60
N LEU A 107 -5.15 -6.56 -3.35
CA LEU A 107 -5.14 -5.10 -3.36
C LEU A 107 -3.96 -4.51 -2.59
N SER A 108 -3.76 -4.92 -1.33
CA SER A 108 -2.68 -4.38 -0.48
C SER A 108 -1.30 -4.60 -1.09
N ARG A 109 -1.06 -5.80 -1.64
CA ARG A 109 0.19 -6.13 -2.34
C ARG A 109 0.39 -5.24 -3.57
N ILE A 110 -0.63 -5.16 -4.43
CA ILE A 110 -0.57 -4.38 -5.67
C ILE A 110 -0.34 -2.90 -5.36
N CYS A 111 -1.13 -2.33 -4.45
CA CYS A 111 -1.01 -0.93 -4.01
C CYS A 111 0.38 -0.63 -3.45
N ARG A 112 0.94 -1.54 -2.65
CA ARG A 112 2.30 -1.41 -2.12
C ARG A 112 3.32 -1.37 -3.25
N ASP A 113 3.25 -2.30 -4.19
CA ASP A 113 4.26 -2.45 -5.22
C ASP A 113 4.24 -1.25 -6.19
N ILE A 114 3.06 -0.79 -6.63
CA ILE A 114 2.96 0.40 -7.49
C ILE A 114 3.44 1.66 -6.78
N CYS A 115 3.14 1.82 -5.48
CA CYS A 115 3.53 3.01 -4.73
C CYS A 115 5.01 3.00 -4.38
N ALA A 116 5.58 1.84 -4.07
CA ALA A 116 7.02 1.68 -3.89
C ALA A 116 7.76 2.03 -5.19
N GLU A 117 7.31 1.53 -6.35
CA GLU A 117 7.90 1.87 -7.63
C GLU A 117 7.81 3.38 -7.93
N GLU A 118 6.67 4.01 -7.64
CA GLU A 118 6.48 5.44 -7.84
C GLU A 118 7.42 6.30 -6.96
N LEU A 119 7.70 5.85 -5.74
CA LEU A 119 8.68 6.48 -4.83
C LEU A 119 10.14 6.15 -5.19
N GLY A 120 10.38 5.31 -6.21
CA GLY A 120 11.70 4.82 -6.59
C GLY A 120 12.30 3.84 -5.58
N PHE A 121 11.46 3.21 -4.75
CA PHE A 121 11.85 2.24 -3.75
C PHE A 121 12.05 0.86 -4.37
N LYS A 122 13.11 0.16 -3.96
CA LYS A 122 13.45 -1.17 -4.48
C LYS A 122 13.31 -2.23 -3.38
N PRO A 123 12.57 -3.34 -3.62
CA PRO A 123 12.41 -4.38 -2.62
C PRO A 123 13.77 -4.96 -2.23
N ILE A 124 13.97 -5.16 -0.93
CA ILE A 124 15.13 -5.84 -0.36
C ILE A 124 14.76 -7.32 -0.29
N ILE A 125 15.24 -8.11 -1.26
CA ILE A 125 15.07 -9.56 -1.25
C ILE A 125 16.05 -10.12 -0.21
N PRO A 126 15.60 -10.88 0.80
CA PRO A 126 16.51 -11.58 1.69
C PRO A 126 17.42 -12.47 0.86
N ALA A 127 18.74 -12.38 1.07
CA ALA A 127 19.68 -13.27 0.38
C ALA A 127 19.21 -14.72 0.59
N ALA A 128 18.87 -15.42 -0.49
CA ALA A 128 18.58 -16.83 -0.42
C ALA A 128 19.86 -17.52 0.08
N ASN A 129 19.81 -18.08 1.29
CA ASN A 129 20.90 -18.89 1.83
C ASN A 129 21.21 -19.98 0.80
N SER A 130 22.39 -19.85 0.16
CA SER A 130 22.94 -20.82 -0.79
C SER A 130 23.62 -21.96 -0.03
#